data_AF-A0A7X7DTP1-F1
#
_entry.id   AF-A0A7X7DTP1-F1
#
_cell.length_a   1.000
_cell.length_b   1.000
_cell.length_c   1.000
_cell.angle_alpha   90.00
_cell.angle_beta   90.00
_cell.angle_gamma   90.00
#
_symmetry.space_group_name_H-M   'P 1'
#
loop_
_entity.id
_entity.type
_entity.pdbx_description
1 polymer ?
#
loop_
_entity_poly.entity_id
_entity_poly.type
_entity_poly.pdbx_seq_one_letter_code
_entity_poly.pdbx_strand_id
1 'polypeptide(L)'
;MIIIFVPSWRATPDSAERVKVRVLSTDDANMRQFGIVRTGDQGLRIEILEGRFKGVQTDAVNHLMGRLELDKVFVPGDVAFAVVDGDGERVAKANVLDHYRLDTQLWLLLLFCGLLLLFGGWTGARALLSFFFTGLMIWKVLLPGYLSGMDPVLISLGTALALTACI
;
A
#
# COMPACT_ATOMS: atom_id res chain seq x y z
N MET A 1 21.06 2.39 -21.18
CA MET A 1 21.27 3.28 -20.02
C MET A 1 19.94 3.90 -19.56
N ILE A 2 18.96 3.09 -19.14
CA ILE A 2 17.67 3.53 -18.54
C ILE A 2 17.35 2.69 -17.27
N ILE A 3 18.34 1.93 -16.78
CA ILE A 3 18.18 0.80 -15.83
C ILE A 3 18.06 1.28 -14.36
N ILE A 4 17.95 2.58 -14.09
CA ILE A 4 17.92 3.09 -12.69
C ILE A 4 16.48 3.36 -12.22
N PHE A 5 15.46 3.39 -13.09
CA PHE A 5 14.15 3.95 -12.72
C PHE A 5 13.17 2.99 -12.02
N VAL A 6 13.26 1.68 -12.24
CA VAL A 6 12.32 0.72 -11.65
C VAL A 6 13.11 -0.31 -10.83
N PRO A 7 12.84 -0.46 -9.52
CA PRO A 7 13.39 -1.59 -8.78
C PRO A 7 12.86 -2.87 -9.41
N SER A 8 13.74 -3.65 -10.06
CA SER A 8 13.40 -5.00 -10.51
C SER A 8 13.42 -5.92 -9.28
N TRP A 9 12.34 -5.86 -8.50
CA TRP A 9 11.90 -7.02 -7.74
C TRP A 9 11.81 -8.13 -8.79
N ARG A 10 12.57 -9.22 -8.63
CA ARG A 10 12.45 -10.37 -9.52
C ARG A 10 10.96 -10.66 -9.66
N ALA A 11 10.45 -10.60 -10.89
CA ALA A 11 9.17 -11.19 -11.19
C ALA A 11 9.36 -12.70 -10.98
N THR A 12 9.23 -13.15 -9.74
CA THR A 12 8.64 -14.47 -9.51
C THR A 12 7.36 -14.44 -10.35
N PRO A 13 7.03 -15.49 -11.10
CA PRO A 13 5.70 -15.60 -11.69
C PRO A 13 4.74 -15.75 -10.50
N ASP A 14 4.44 -14.63 -9.86
CA ASP A 14 3.51 -14.56 -8.75
C ASP A 14 2.16 -14.64 -9.45
N SER A 15 1.54 -15.81 -9.33
CA SER A 15 0.14 -16.01 -9.69
C SER A 15 -0.79 -15.09 -8.89
N ALA A 16 -0.26 -14.49 -7.82
CA ALA A 16 -0.89 -13.48 -6.99
C ALA A 16 -0.85 -12.07 -7.60
N GLU A 17 -2.02 -11.58 -8.00
CA GLU A 17 -2.26 -10.20 -8.41
C GLU A 17 -2.78 -9.37 -7.24
N ARG A 18 -2.30 -8.13 -7.10
CA ARG A 18 -2.80 -7.18 -6.08
C ARG A 18 -3.81 -6.24 -6.72
N VAL A 19 -5.06 -6.32 -6.29
CA VAL A 19 -6.17 -5.65 -6.98
C VAL A 19 -7.12 -4.96 -6.00
N LYS A 20 -7.80 -3.95 -6.51
CA LYS A 20 -8.93 -3.29 -5.84
C LYS A 20 -10.17 -4.18 -5.94
N VAL A 21 -10.89 -4.36 -4.84
CA VAL A 21 -12.08 -5.20 -4.77
C VAL A 21 -13.21 -4.50 -4.01
N ARG A 22 -14.45 -4.88 -4.28
CA ARG A 22 -15.64 -4.43 -3.54
C ARG A 22 -16.21 -5.59 -2.73
N VAL A 23 -16.53 -5.36 -1.47
CA VAL A 23 -17.18 -6.34 -0.60
C VAL A 23 -18.68 -6.35 -0.89
N LEU A 24 -19.22 -7.51 -1.26
CA LEU A 24 -20.63 -7.72 -1.57
C LEU A 24 -21.41 -8.23 -0.35
N SER A 25 -20.83 -9.15 0.41
CA SER A 25 -21.41 -9.69 1.64
C SER A 25 -20.33 -10.19 2.58
N THR A 26 -20.66 -10.31 3.87
CA THR A 26 -19.74 -10.75 4.92
C THR A 26 -20.34 -11.90 5.72
N ASP A 27 -19.50 -12.84 6.13
CA ASP A 27 -19.83 -13.96 7.02
C ASP A 27 -18.85 -13.96 8.20
N ASP A 28 -19.39 -13.69 9.37
CA ASP A 28 -18.63 -13.54 10.62
C ASP A 28 -18.65 -14.81 11.48
N ALA A 29 -19.18 -15.94 10.98
CA ALA A 29 -19.37 -17.16 11.77
C ALA A 29 -18.08 -17.70 12.39
N ASN A 30 -16.92 -17.46 11.76
CA ASN A 30 -15.61 -17.91 12.22
C ASN A 30 -14.84 -16.83 13.01
N MET A 31 -15.45 -15.67 13.27
CA MET A 31 -14.86 -14.59 14.07
C MET A 31 -15.14 -14.79 15.56
N ARG A 32 -14.10 -14.70 16.37
CA ARG A 32 -14.20 -14.73 17.84
C ARG A 32 -13.77 -13.39 18.41
N GLN A 33 -14.60 -12.82 19.30
CA GLN A 33 -14.28 -11.59 20.00
C GLN A 33 -13.94 -11.88 21.46
N PHE A 34 -12.72 -11.54 21.87
CA PHE A 34 -12.23 -11.61 23.24
C PHE A 34 -12.01 -10.18 23.77
N GLY A 35 -13.01 -9.64 24.46
CA GLY A 35 -13.00 -8.25 24.93
C GLY A 35 -12.95 -7.28 23.76
N ILE A 36 -11.85 -6.52 23.65
CA ILE A 36 -11.61 -5.57 22.55
C ILE A 36 -10.93 -6.22 21.34
N VAL A 37 -10.34 -7.41 21.51
CA VAL A 37 -9.56 -8.09 20.47
C VAL A 37 -10.45 -9.05 19.68
N ARG A 38 -10.22 -9.14 18.37
CA ARG A 38 -10.91 -10.06 17.47
C ARG A 38 -9.90 -11.03 16.85
N THR A 39 -10.25 -12.30 16.72
CA THR A 39 -9.37 -13.34 16.18
C THR A 39 -10.18 -14.34 15.38
N GLY A 40 -9.54 -14.96 14.39
CA GLY A 40 -10.18 -15.92 13.48
C GLY A 40 -10.32 -15.33 12.09
N ASP A 41 -11.34 -15.77 11.37
CA ASP A 41 -11.50 -15.43 9.95
C ASP A 41 -12.87 -14.80 9.71
N GLN A 42 -12.88 -13.70 8.96
CA GLN A 42 -14.08 -13.14 8.38
C GLN A 42 -14.17 -13.59 6.91
N GLY A 43 -15.24 -14.31 6.57
CA GLY A 43 -15.55 -14.71 5.20
C GLY A 43 -16.14 -13.53 4.43
N LEU A 44 -15.71 -13.31 3.20
CA LEU A 44 -16.13 -12.17 2.38
C LEU A 44 -16.50 -12.65 0.99
N ARG A 45 -17.65 -12.23 0.46
CA ARG A 45 -17.92 -12.27 -0.98
C ARG A 45 -17.42 -10.98 -1.58
N ILE A 46 -16.53 -11.04 -2.56
CA ILE A 46 -15.93 -9.86 -3.19
C ILE A 46 -16.14 -9.84 -4.70
N GLU A 47 -16.20 -8.64 -5.27
CA GLU A 47 -16.14 -8.37 -6.71
C GLU A 47 -14.81 -7.71 -7.03
N ILE A 48 -14.07 -8.26 -7.99
CA ILE A 48 -12.78 -7.72 -8.41
C ILE A 48 -13.00 -6.53 -9.36
N LEU A 49 -12.45 -5.36 -9.04
CA LEU A 49 -12.68 -4.12 -9.80
C LEU A 49 -11.59 -3.83 -10.85
N GLU A 50 -10.42 -4.42 -10.70
CA GLU A 50 -9.21 -4.14 -11.48
C GLU A 50 -8.43 -5.43 -11.76
N GLY A 51 -7.50 -5.39 -12.73
CA GLY A 51 -6.62 -6.52 -13.03
C GLY A 51 -7.20 -7.57 -13.97
N ARG A 52 -6.56 -8.74 -14.00
CA ARG A 52 -6.87 -9.84 -14.93
C ARG A 52 -8.26 -10.44 -14.70
N PHE A 53 -8.70 -10.48 -13.45
CA PHE A 53 -9.97 -11.09 -13.04
C PHE A 53 -11.10 -10.07 -12.83
N LYS A 54 -11.01 -8.89 -13.46
CA LYS A 54 -11.99 -7.82 -13.32
C LYS A 54 -13.42 -8.30 -13.63
N GLY A 55 -14.35 -8.00 -12.72
CA GLY A 55 -15.77 -8.37 -12.79
C GLY A 55 -16.09 -9.76 -12.22
N VAL A 56 -15.08 -10.56 -11.85
CA VAL A 56 -15.29 -11.87 -11.23
C VAL A 56 -15.67 -11.69 -9.76
N GLN A 57 -16.69 -12.44 -9.34
CA GLN A 57 -17.09 -12.54 -7.94
C GLN A 57 -16.53 -13.82 -7.32
N THR A 58 -15.78 -13.69 -6.24
CA THR A 58 -15.15 -14.82 -5.55
C THR A 58 -15.36 -14.71 -4.04
N ASP A 59 -15.25 -15.83 -3.37
CA ASP A 59 -15.07 -15.86 -1.91
C ASP A 59 -13.62 -15.46 -1.59
N ALA A 60 -13.47 -14.69 -0.52
CA ALA A 60 -12.22 -14.22 0.03
C ALA A 60 -12.25 -14.30 1.54
N VAL A 61 -11.06 -14.31 2.14
CA VAL A 61 -10.92 -14.36 3.60
C VAL A 61 -10.17 -13.12 4.08
N ASN A 62 -10.63 -12.56 5.19
CA ASN A 62 -9.93 -11.56 5.97
C ASN A 62 -9.50 -12.20 7.29
N HIS A 63 -8.19 -12.30 7.50
CA HIS A 63 -7.61 -12.95 8.67
C HIS A 63 -7.43 -11.94 9.80
N LEU A 64 -8.04 -12.22 10.95
CA LEU A 64 -7.95 -11.40 12.17
C LEU A 64 -6.93 -12.05 13.11
N MET A 65 -5.81 -11.36 13.33
CA MET A 65 -4.62 -11.88 14.02
C MET A 65 -4.60 -11.58 15.52
N GLY A 66 -5.66 -11.00 16.07
CA GLY A 66 -5.69 -10.57 17.47
C GLY A 66 -4.92 -9.28 17.73
N ARG A 67 -4.71 -8.45 16.70
CA ARG A 67 -3.96 -7.20 16.77
C ARG A 67 -4.89 -6.04 16.46
N LEU A 68 -5.39 -5.38 17.50
CA LEU A 68 -6.41 -4.33 17.40
C LEU A 68 -6.10 -3.24 16.36
N GLU A 69 -4.84 -2.87 16.20
CA GLU A 69 -4.42 -1.83 15.26
C GLU A 69 -4.50 -2.27 13.79
N LEU A 70 -4.17 -3.54 13.54
CA LEU A 70 -4.06 -4.12 12.21
C LEU A 70 -5.36 -4.78 11.75
N ASP A 71 -6.10 -5.39 12.67
CA ASP A 71 -7.32 -6.13 12.39
C ASP A 71 -8.42 -5.15 11.95
N LYS A 72 -8.85 -5.28 10.69
CA LYS A 72 -9.97 -4.54 10.12
C LYS A 72 -11.15 -5.48 9.96
N VAL A 73 -12.35 -5.01 10.27
CA VAL A 73 -13.59 -5.73 9.95
C VAL A 73 -14.24 -4.99 8.79
N PHE A 74 -14.57 -5.74 7.74
CA PHE A 74 -15.20 -5.20 6.55
C PHE A 74 -16.71 -5.30 6.64
N VAL A 75 -17.40 -4.41 5.94
CA VAL A 75 -18.86 -4.44 5.77
C VAL A 75 -19.24 -4.45 4.29
N PRO A 76 -20.45 -4.92 3.94
CA PRO A 76 -20.96 -4.86 2.56
C PRO A 76 -20.91 -3.42 2.01
N GLY A 77 -20.37 -3.25 0.80
CA GLY A 77 -20.17 -1.97 0.15
C GLY A 77 -18.76 -1.38 0.31
N ASP A 78 -17.94 -1.92 1.22
CA ASP A 78 -16.56 -1.48 1.38
C ASP A 78 -15.73 -1.74 0.13
N VAL A 79 -14.78 -0.85 -0.13
CA VAL A 79 -13.74 -1.05 -1.14
C VAL A 79 -12.44 -1.39 -0.43
N ALA A 80 -11.87 -2.54 -0.78
CA ALA A 80 -10.70 -3.09 -0.14
C ALA A 80 -9.58 -3.39 -1.14
N PHE A 81 -8.38 -3.53 -0.60
CA PHE A 81 -7.20 -3.99 -1.31
C PHE A 81 -7.00 -5.48 -1.01
N ALA A 82 -6.98 -6.30 -2.05
CA ALA A 82 -6.89 -7.74 -1.94
C ALA A 82 -5.74 -8.31 -2.78
N VAL A 83 -5.26 -9.47 -2.35
CA VAL A 83 -4.33 -10.32 -3.11
C VAL A 83 -5.12 -11.49 -3.64
N VAL A 84 -5.15 -11.62 -4.97
CA VAL A 84 -5.89 -12.65 -5.70
C VAL A 84 -4.88 -13.56 -6.39
N ASP A 85 -4.78 -14.79 -5.93
CA ASP A 85 -3.96 -15.83 -6.50
C ASP A 85 -4.75 -16.58 -7.59
N GLY A 86 -4.20 -16.61 -8.80
CA GLY A 86 -4.82 -17.20 -9.98
C GLY A 86 -4.16 -18.50 -10.42
N ASP A 87 -4.96 -19.56 -10.60
CA ASP A 87 -4.53 -20.78 -11.29
C ASP A 87 -5.04 -20.72 -12.75
N GLY A 88 -4.16 -20.34 -13.67
CA GLY A 88 -4.54 -20.10 -15.07
C GLY A 88 -5.55 -18.95 -15.17
N GLU A 89 -6.75 -19.22 -15.67
CA GLU A 89 -7.87 -18.25 -15.81
C GLU A 89 -8.87 -18.27 -14.65
N ARG A 90 -8.62 -19.04 -13.58
CA ARG A 90 -9.52 -19.11 -12.43
C ARG A 90 -8.87 -18.50 -11.20
N VAL A 91 -9.70 -17.87 -10.37
CA VAL A 91 -9.28 -17.42 -9.04
C VAL A 91 -9.16 -18.64 -8.12
N ALA A 92 -7.95 -18.91 -7.63
CA ALA A 92 -7.69 -20.02 -6.72
C ALA A 92 -7.91 -19.60 -5.26
N LYS A 93 -7.39 -18.43 -4.88
CA LYS A 93 -7.54 -17.90 -3.52
C LYS A 93 -7.55 -16.37 -3.53
N ALA A 94 -8.40 -15.77 -2.70
CA ALA A 94 -8.40 -14.33 -2.49
C ALA A 94 -8.29 -14.01 -0.99
N ASN A 95 -7.40 -13.09 -0.64
CA ASN A 95 -7.24 -12.60 0.73
C ASN A 95 -7.36 -11.08 0.72
N VAL A 96 -8.23 -10.55 1.58
CA VAL A 96 -8.37 -9.11 1.75
C VAL A 96 -7.34 -8.63 2.77
N LEU A 97 -6.62 -7.56 2.44
CA LEU A 97 -5.53 -7.04 3.27
C LEU A 97 -5.93 -5.80 4.06
N ASP A 98 -6.50 -4.79 3.39
CA ASP A 98 -6.82 -3.50 4.02
C ASP A 98 -7.90 -2.76 3.23
N HIS A 99 -8.45 -1.69 3.79
CA HIS A 99 -9.34 -0.77 3.09
C HIS A 99 -8.59 0.01 2.00
N TYR A 100 -9.22 0.19 0.84
CA TYR A 100 -8.63 0.93 -0.26
C TYR A 100 -8.72 2.45 -0.01
N ARG A 101 -7.68 3.01 0.63
CA ARG A 101 -7.62 4.44 1.00
C ARG A 101 -6.71 5.29 0.11
N LEU A 102 -6.07 4.67 -0.88
CA LEU A 102 -5.12 5.34 -1.78
C LEU A 102 -5.74 6.54 -2.52
N ASP A 103 -7.00 6.41 -2.95
CA ASP A 103 -7.71 7.50 -3.64
C ASP A 103 -7.84 8.74 -2.74
N THR A 104 -8.30 8.55 -1.50
CA THR A 104 -8.47 9.64 -0.54
C THR A 104 -7.13 10.25 -0.12
N GLN A 105 -6.11 9.43 0.06
CA GLN A 105 -4.76 9.89 0.37
C GLN A 105 -4.18 10.76 -0.75
N LEU A 106 -4.41 10.38 -2.01
CA LEU A 106 -3.96 11.17 -3.16
C LEU A 106 -4.67 12.53 -3.21
N TRP A 107 -5.99 12.56 -3.00
CA TRP A 107 -6.74 13.82 -2.92
C TRP A 107 -6.24 14.72 -1.80
N LEU A 108 -5.98 14.16 -0.62
CA LEU A 108 -5.47 14.91 0.52
C LEU A 108 -4.05 15.46 0.26
N LEU A 109 -3.19 14.67 -0.39
CA LEU A 109 -1.85 15.10 -0.81
C LEU A 109 -1.93 16.26 -1.80
N LEU A 110 -2.78 16.15 -2.82
CA LEU A 110 -2.97 17.23 -3.80
C LEU A 110 -3.52 18.50 -3.15
N LEU A 111 -4.47 18.36 -2.24
CA LEU A 111 -5.00 19.49 -1.46
C LEU A 111 -3.89 20.14 -0.63
N PHE A 112 -3.08 19.36 0.08
CA PHE A 112 -1.95 19.86 0.86
C PHE A 112 -0.94 20.62 -0.02
N CYS A 113 -0.56 20.06 -1.17
CA CYS A 113 0.31 20.73 -2.13
C CYS A 113 -0.31 22.04 -2.64
N GLY A 114 -1.62 22.04 -2.95
CA GLY A 114 -2.35 23.22 -3.37
C GLY A 114 -2.36 24.33 -2.31
N LEU A 115 -2.59 23.96 -1.05
CA LEU A 115 -2.55 24.90 0.08
C LEU A 115 -1.16 25.48 0.28
N LEU A 116 -0.09 24.67 0.18
CA LEU A 116 1.28 25.16 0.26
C LEU A 116 1.60 26.18 -0.83
N LEU A 117 1.17 25.93 -2.07
CA LEU A 117 1.38 26.85 -3.18
C LEU A 117 0.56 28.12 -3.03
N LEU A 118 -0.69 28.02 -2.58
CA LEU A 118 -1.60 29.15 -2.45
C LEU A 118 -1.17 30.09 -1.31
N PHE A 119 -0.89 29.54 -0.12
CA PHE A 119 -0.55 30.33 1.06
C PHE A 119 0.95 30.61 1.18
N GLY A 120 1.80 29.68 0.76
CA GLY A 120 3.25 29.81 0.81
C GLY A 120 3.87 30.41 -0.45
N GLY A 121 3.14 30.47 -1.58
CA GLY A 121 3.68 30.99 -2.84
C GLY A 121 5.04 30.36 -3.19
N TRP A 122 6.08 31.20 -3.26
CA TRP A 122 7.45 30.76 -3.56
C TRP A 122 8.10 29.91 -2.45
N THR A 123 7.83 30.22 -1.17
CA THR A 123 8.35 29.41 -0.07
C THR A 123 7.66 28.05 -0.01
N GLY A 124 6.36 28.00 -0.31
CA GLY A 124 5.61 26.76 -0.48
C GLY A 124 6.13 25.89 -1.64
N ALA A 125 6.44 26.51 -2.78
CA ALA A 125 7.03 25.81 -3.93
C ALA A 125 8.41 25.21 -3.59
N ARG A 126 9.26 25.96 -2.86
CA ARG A 126 10.54 25.44 -2.35
C ARG A 126 10.34 24.27 -1.39
N ALA A 127 9.40 24.37 -0.46
CA ALA A 127 9.10 23.30 0.48
C ALA A 127 8.65 22.00 -0.24
N LEU A 128 7.82 22.12 -1.27
CA LEU A 128 7.43 20.97 -2.11
C LEU A 128 8.64 20.37 -2.83
N LEU A 129 9.48 21.20 -3.45
CA LEU A 129 10.69 20.72 -4.12
C LEU A 129 11.61 19.96 -3.15
N SER A 130 11.80 20.49 -1.93
CA SER A 130 12.56 19.83 -0.87
C SER A 130 11.93 18.49 -0.48
N PHE A 131 10.61 18.42 -0.32
CA PHE A 131 9.91 17.17 -0.01
C PHE A 131 10.10 16.11 -1.10
N PHE A 132 9.95 16.47 -2.37
CA PHE A 132 10.20 15.56 -3.49
C PHE A 132 11.67 15.13 -3.55
N PHE A 133 12.60 16.04 -3.31
CA PHE A 133 14.03 15.74 -3.29
C PHE A 133 14.38 14.77 -2.16
N THR A 134 13.83 14.96 -0.96
CA THR A 134 13.95 14.00 0.14
C THR A 134 13.43 12.62 -0.22
N GLY A 135 12.23 12.54 -0.83
CA GLY A 135 11.66 11.27 -1.30
C GLY A 135 12.56 10.57 -2.32
N LEU A 136 13.14 11.32 -3.27
CA LEU A 136 14.09 10.78 -4.25
C LEU A 136 15.38 10.27 -3.61
N MET A 137 15.95 10.98 -2.63
CA MET A 137 17.14 10.52 -1.91
C MET A 137 16.87 9.23 -1.15
N ILE A 138 15.72 9.12 -0.48
CA ILE A 138 15.32 7.87 0.17
C ILE A 138 15.21 6.75 -0.86
N TRP A 139 14.51 6.99 -1.97
CA TRP A 139 14.24 5.95 -2.97
C TRP A 139 15.47 5.53 -3.78
N LYS A 140 16.39 6.46 -4.09
CA LYS A 140 17.52 6.22 -5.00
C LYS A 140 18.85 5.99 -4.32
N VAL A 141 19.03 6.51 -3.11
CA VAL A 141 20.32 6.43 -2.40
C VAL A 141 20.16 5.51 -1.20
N LEU A 142 19.25 5.86 -0.30
CA LEU A 142 19.11 5.17 0.99
C LEU A 142 18.64 3.72 0.80
N LEU A 143 17.50 3.51 0.13
CA LEU A 143 16.90 2.19 -0.05
C LEU A 143 17.81 1.24 -0.87
N PRO A 144 18.36 1.62 -2.04
CA PRO A 144 19.23 0.75 -2.80
C PRO A 144 20.54 0.44 -2.07
N GLY A 145 21.07 1.41 -1.30
CA GLY A 145 22.29 1.19 -0.54
C GLY A 145 22.11 0.28 0.68
N TYR A 146 20.95 0.33 1.34
CA TYR A 146 20.61 -0.69 2.34
C TYR A 146 20.52 -2.09 1.72
N LEU A 147 19.88 -2.18 0.55
CA LEU A 147 19.70 -3.46 -0.15
C LEU A 147 21.01 -4.00 -0.76
N SER A 148 22.00 -3.14 -1.02
CA SER A 148 23.33 -3.56 -1.48
C SER A 148 24.26 -3.99 -0.34
N GLY A 149 23.81 -3.93 0.92
CA GLY A 149 24.56 -4.35 2.09
C GLY A 149 25.58 -3.32 2.58
N MET A 150 25.46 -2.05 2.18
CA MET A 150 26.27 -0.96 2.76
C MET A 150 25.92 -0.75 4.23
N ASP A 151 26.88 -0.21 5.01
CA ASP A 151 26.66 0.18 6.40
C ASP A 151 25.48 1.17 6.49
N PRO A 152 24.36 0.78 7.16
CA PRO A 152 23.17 1.62 7.24
C PRO A 152 23.43 2.95 7.93
N VAL A 153 24.36 3.02 8.89
CA VAL A 153 24.69 4.24 9.64
C VAL A 153 25.38 5.24 8.72
N LEU A 154 26.40 4.78 7.99
CA LEU A 154 27.17 5.67 7.11
C LEU A 154 26.32 6.21 5.96
N ILE A 155 25.49 5.37 5.34
CA ILE A 155 24.67 5.82 4.22
C ILE A 155 23.53 6.73 4.67
N SER A 156 22.95 6.47 5.85
CA SER A 156 21.97 7.38 6.48
C SER A 156 22.59 8.74 6.74
N LEU A 157 23.78 8.74 7.35
CA LEU A 157 24.49 9.97 7.69
C LEU A 157 24.83 10.77 6.43
N GLY A 158 25.40 10.13 5.40
CA GLY A 158 25.71 10.79 4.14
C GLY A 158 24.47 11.37 3.45
N THR A 159 23.37 10.61 3.44
CA THR A 159 22.10 11.06 2.85
C THR A 159 21.51 12.24 3.63
N ALA A 160 21.53 12.19 4.97
CA ALA A 160 21.04 13.27 5.82
C ALA A 160 21.87 14.56 5.67
N LEU A 161 23.19 14.44 5.59
CA LEU A 161 24.09 15.58 5.34
C LEU A 161 23.81 16.22 3.98
N ALA A 162 23.66 15.40 2.93
CA ALA A 162 23.33 15.90 1.59
C ALA A 162 21.98 16.62 1.56
N LEU A 163 20.96 16.05 2.23
CA LEU A 163 19.64 16.68 2.34
C LEU A 163 19.70 18.01 3.10
N THR A 164 20.40 18.06 4.23
CA THR A 164 20.53 19.28 5.05
C THR A 164 21.31 20.37 4.32
N ALA A 165 22.27 20.01 3.48
CA ALA A 165 23.03 20.98 2.69
C ALA A 165 22.24 21.53 1.48
N CYS A 166 21.28 20.76 0.94
CA CYS A 166 20.51 21.13 -0.24
C CYS A 166 19.18 21.85 0.04
N ILE A 167 18.57 21.61 1.20
CA ILE A 167 17.25 22.12 1.60
C ILE A 167 17.41 23.37 2.46
#